data_AF-A0A1V5RAN6-F1
#
_entry.id   AF-A0A1V5RAN6-F1
#
_cell.length_a   1.000
_cell.length_b   1.000
_cell.length_c   1.000
_cell.angle_alpha   90.00
_cell.angle_beta   90.00
_cell.angle_gamma   90.00
#
_symmetry.space_group_name_H-M   'P 1'
#
loop_
_entity.id
_entity.type
_entity.pdbx_description
1 polymer ?
#
loop_
_entity_poly.entity_id
_entity_poly.type
_entity_poly.pdbx_seq_one_letter_code
_entity_poly.pdbx_strand_id
1 'polypeptide(L)'
;MMNFNIDKKNFGFTLIELLVVITIIGLLSSLAVVSLNSARIKARDALRKADTAQLRIALGLYYMDNNRYPICGSAHYSDTRPPDDYGANVGNTGDASNPPVNADGSWCYINTLADALTSGSRPLLQEMPVDPMNKDNVPLASGGSDTYIYRYISNAEGQTYVLAYTLEEGGLQTIRGF
;
A
#
# COMPACT_ATOMS: atom_id res chain seq x y z
N MET A 1 6.57 22.78 78.09
CA MET A 1 6.16 22.43 76.71
C MET A 1 7.33 21.72 76.05
N MET A 2 7.19 20.45 75.67
CA MET A 2 8.25 19.68 75.01
C MET A 2 8.16 19.90 73.51
N ASN A 3 9.22 20.47 72.92
CA ASN A 3 9.36 20.61 71.47
C ASN A 3 9.85 19.28 70.88
N PHE A 4 9.03 18.68 70.01
CA PHE A 4 9.41 17.52 69.23
C PHE A 4 10.03 17.99 67.91
N ASN A 5 11.36 17.93 67.80
CA ASN A 5 12.04 18.12 66.52
C ASN A 5 11.92 16.81 65.72
N ILE A 6 11.23 16.87 64.58
CA ILE A 6 11.20 15.76 63.63
C ILE A 6 12.43 15.89 62.73
N ASP A 7 13.45 15.07 63.00
CA ASP A 7 14.60 14.93 62.12
C ASP A 7 14.15 14.31 60.78
N LYS A 8 14.13 15.12 59.71
CA LYS A 8 13.90 14.62 58.36
C LYS A 8 15.13 13.82 57.90
N LYS A 9 15.05 12.49 57.94
CA LYS A 9 16.03 11.62 57.27
C LYS A 9 15.90 11.82 55.75
N ASN A 10 16.94 12.40 55.15
CA ASN A 10 17.11 12.40 53.70
C ASN A 10 17.54 11.00 53.25
N PHE A 11 16.62 10.27 52.62
CA PHE A 11 16.95 9.02 51.92
C PHE A 11 17.50 9.39 50.54
N GLY A 12 18.81 9.21 50.34
CA GLY A 12 19.45 9.35 49.03
C GLY A 12 19.44 8.04 48.28
N PHE A 13 19.27 8.10 46.96
CA PHE A 13 19.45 6.94 46.07
C PHE A 13 20.92 6.48 46.11
N THR A 14 21.13 5.17 46.20
CA THR A 14 22.46 4.59 46.09
C THR A 14 22.88 4.46 44.62
N LEU A 15 24.19 4.53 44.35
CA LEU A 15 24.73 4.33 42.99
C LEU A 15 24.38 2.94 42.45
N ILE A 16 24.32 1.93 43.32
CA ILE A 16 23.99 0.56 42.92
C ILE A 16 22.52 0.41 42.56
N GLU A 17 21.60 1.11 43.23
CA GLU A 17 20.18 1.12 42.86
C GLU A 17 19.98 1.70 41.46
N LEU A 18 20.66 2.81 41.14
CA LEU A 18 20.57 3.40 39.81
C LEU A 18 21.21 2.50 38.73
N LEU A 19 22.33 1.85 39.06
CA LEU A 19 22.99 0.89 38.17
C LEU A 19 22.07 -0.30 37.83
N VAL A 20 21.45 -0.91 38.83
CA VAL A 20 20.55 -2.06 38.61
C VAL A 20 19.35 -1.65 37.75
N VAL A 21 18.76 -0.47 37.98
CA VAL A 21 17.60 -0.01 37.21
C VAL A 21 17.93 0.16 35.72
N ILE A 22 19.02 0.83 35.38
CA ILE A 22 19.38 1.03 33.96
C ILE A 22 19.75 -0.30 33.28
N THR A 23 20.32 -1.25 34.02
CA THR A 23 20.63 -2.59 33.47
C THR A 23 19.36 -3.37 33.15
N ILE A 24 18.36 -3.34 34.03
CA ILE A 24 17.07 -4.02 33.79
C ILE A 24 16.31 -3.33 32.64
N ILE A 25 16.28 -2.00 32.60
CA ILE A 25 15.66 -1.25 31.49
C ILE A 25 16.36 -1.58 30.17
N GLY A 26 17.70 -1.65 30.15
CA GLY A 26 18.47 -2.02 28.97
C GLY A 26 18.13 -3.43 28.46
N LEU A 27 18.04 -4.40 29.36
CA LEU A 27 17.66 -5.77 29.04
C LEU A 27 16.24 -5.84 28.46
N LEU A 28 15.25 -5.26 29.14
CA LEU A 28 13.86 -5.26 28.68
C LEU A 28 13.67 -4.50 27.36
N SER A 29 14.36 -3.37 27.19
CA SER A 29 14.37 -2.57 25.97
C SER A 29 14.79 -3.39 24.74
N SER A 30 15.87 -4.18 24.86
CA SER A 30 16.36 -4.99 23.74
C SER A 30 15.33 -6.00 23.22
N LEU A 31 14.59 -6.64 24.13
CA LEU A 31 13.54 -7.60 23.78
C LEU A 31 12.31 -6.90 23.18
N ALA A 32 11.95 -5.74 23.73
CA ALA A 32 10.84 -4.93 23.25
C ALA A 32 11.03 -4.51 21.78
N VAL A 33 12.25 -4.08 21.40
CA VAL A 33 12.55 -3.64 20.02
C VAL A 33 12.33 -4.76 18.99
N VAL A 34 12.77 -5.99 19.28
CA VAL A 34 12.57 -7.13 18.37
C VAL A 34 11.09 -7.42 18.19
N SER A 35 10.32 -7.47 19.29
CA SER A 35 8.88 -7.73 19.24
C SER A 35 8.10 -6.65 18.47
N LEU A 36 8.52 -5.39 18.59
CA LEU A 36 7.90 -4.25 17.93
C LEU A 36 8.09 -4.30 16.41
N ASN A 37 9.26 -4.74 15.93
CA ASN A 37 9.52 -4.87 14.51
C ASN A 37 8.58 -5.90 13.87
N SER A 38 8.43 -7.09 14.47
CA SER A 38 7.46 -8.08 13.99
C SER A 38 6.02 -7.58 14.02
N ALA A 39 5.62 -6.84 15.06
CA ALA A 39 4.30 -6.25 15.15
C ALA A 39 4.03 -5.23 14.02
N ARG A 40 5.02 -4.40 13.68
CA ARG A 40 4.93 -3.43 12.59
C ARG A 40 4.77 -4.10 11.22
N ILE A 41 5.51 -5.19 10.97
CA ILE A 41 5.39 -5.98 9.73
C ILE A 41 3.96 -6.51 9.59
N LYS A 42 3.43 -7.16 10.63
CA LYS A 42 2.06 -7.70 10.64
C LYS A 42 0.99 -6.62 10.47
N ALA A 43 1.19 -5.45 11.04
CA ALA A 43 0.27 -4.32 10.87
C ALA A 43 0.23 -3.83 9.41
N ARG A 44 1.38 -3.73 8.74
CA ARG A 44 1.44 -3.36 7.31
C ARG A 44 0.80 -4.43 6.42
N ASP A 45 1.04 -5.70 6.70
CA ASP A 45 0.41 -6.81 5.98
C ASP A 45 -1.12 -6.85 6.18
N ALA A 46 -1.60 -6.51 7.37
CA ALA A 46 -3.03 -6.38 7.65
C ALA A 46 -3.66 -5.25 6.83
N LEU A 47 -2.97 -4.10 6.72
CA LEU A 47 -3.40 -2.98 5.87
C LEU A 47 -3.51 -3.41 4.40
N ARG A 48 -2.48 -4.07 3.85
CA ARG A 48 -2.49 -4.57 2.46
C ARG A 48 -3.66 -5.51 2.15
N LYS A 49 -4.00 -6.38 3.11
CA LYS A 49 -5.16 -7.27 2.99
C LYS A 49 -6.48 -6.50 3.02
N ALA A 50 -6.59 -5.46 3.85
CA ALA A 50 -7.78 -4.63 3.90
C ALA A 50 -7.96 -3.82 2.61
N ASP A 51 -6.89 -3.21 2.10
CA ASP A 51 -6.87 -2.43 0.86
C ASP A 51 -7.32 -3.28 -0.34
N THR A 52 -6.78 -4.49 -0.47
CA THR A 52 -7.11 -5.40 -1.58
C THR A 52 -8.53 -5.96 -1.47
N ALA A 53 -9.07 -6.10 -0.26
CA ALA A 53 -10.47 -6.43 -0.07
C ALA A 53 -11.40 -5.28 -0.51
N GLN A 54 -11.05 -4.02 -0.22
CA GLN A 54 -11.80 -2.86 -0.68
C GLN A 54 -11.76 -2.74 -2.21
N LEU A 55 -10.58 -2.92 -2.82
CA LEU A 55 -10.42 -2.95 -4.27
C LEU A 55 -11.29 -4.02 -4.93
N ARG A 56 -11.35 -5.23 -4.36
CA ARG A 56 -12.20 -6.30 -4.86
C ARG A 56 -13.68 -5.91 -4.86
N ILE A 57 -14.15 -5.25 -3.80
CA ILE A 57 -15.54 -4.77 -3.71
C ILE A 57 -15.79 -3.71 -4.79
N ALA A 58 -14.89 -2.73 -4.92
CA ALA A 58 -15.00 -1.67 -5.92
C ALA A 58 -15.00 -2.23 -7.36
N LEU A 59 -14.15 -3.20 -7.66
CA LEU A 59 -14.13 -3.89 -8.96
C LEU A 59 -15.43 -4.63 -9.24
N GLY A 60 -16.03 -5.28 -8.23
CA GLY A 60 -17.33 -5.92 -8.35
C GLY A 60 -18.45 -4.92 -8.65
N LEU A 61 -18.47 -3.77 -7.96
CA LEU A 61 -19.43 -2.70 -8.23
C LEU A 61 -19.24 -2.12 -9.64
N TYR A 62 -18.00 -1.91 -10.07
CA TYR A 62 -17.71 -1.43 -11.42
C TYR A 62 -18.24 -2.41 -12.48
N TYR A 63 -18.08 -3.72 -12.26
CA TYR A 63 -18.63 -4.75 -13.16
C TYR A 63 -20.16 -4.70 -13.21
N MET A 64 -20.84 -4.48 -12.09
CA MET A 64 -22.31 -4.34 -12.07
C MET A 64 -22.79 -3.16 -12.91
N ASP A 65 -22.03 -2.06 -12.94
CA ASP A 65 -22.41 -0.86 -13.68
C ASP A 65 -22.02 -0.93 -15.18
N ASN A 66 -20.90 -1.58 -15.50
CA ASN A 66 -20.30 -1.55 -16.85
C ASN A 66 -20.33 -2.89 -17.58
N ASN A 67 -20.77 -3.97 -16.92
CA ASN A 67 -20.79 -5.35 -17.42
C ASN A 67 -19.41 -5.87 -17.87
N ARG A 68 -18.35 -5.25 -17.35
CA ARG A 68 -16.93 -5.57 -17.54
C ARG A 68 -16.11 -4.96 -16.41
N TYR A 69 -15.02 -5.60 -16.03
CA TYR A 69 -13.99 -5.02 -15.20
C TYR A 69 -13.17 -3.97 -15.98
N PRO A 70 -12.52 -3.02 -15.28
CA PRO A 70 -11.63 -2.05 -15.92
C PRO A 70 -10.53 -2.78 -16.70
N ILE A 71 -10.23 -2.33 -17.92
CA ILE A 71 -9.14 -2.87 -18.72
C ILE A 71 -7.93 -1.96 -18.56
N CYS A 72 -6.80 -2.54 -18.16
CA CYS A 72 -5.53 -1.84 -18.12
C CYS A 72 -5.20 -1.28 -19.50
N GLY A 73 -4.81 0.00 -19.58
CA GLY A 73 -4.38 0.62 -20.83
C GLY A 73 -5.49 1.31 -21.63
N SER A 74 -6.76 0.92 -21.49
CA SER A 74 -7.85 1.70 -22.10
C SER A 74 -8.15 2.92 -21.24
N ALA A 75 -7.31 3.94 -21.31
CA ALA A 75 -7.71 5.27 -20.91
C ALA A 75 -8.99 5.59 -21.68
N HIS A 76 -10.10 5.74 -20.97
CA HIS A 76 -11.24 6.51 -21.43
C HIS A 76 -10.79 7.98 -21.49
N TYR A 77 -9.87 8.28 -22.41
CA TYR A 77 -9.35 9.61 -22.65
C TYR A 77 -10.31 10.28 -23.63
N SER A 78 -11.28 11.03 -23.11
CA SER A 78 -12.07 11.96 -23.92
C SER A 78 -11.17 13.15 -24.26
N ASP A 79 -10.30 13.00 -25.25
CA ASP A 79 -9.41 14.08 -25.68
C ASP A 79 -9.89 14.73 -26.95
N THR A 80 -9.90 16.06 -26.89
CA THR A 80 -10.16 16.96 -28.02
C THR A 80 -8.89 17.72 -28.43
N ARG A 81 -7.71 17.32 -27.94
CA ARG A 81 -6.45 18.05 -28.16
C ARG A 81 -5.57 17.43 -29.26
N PRO A 82 -4.82 18.25 -30.02
CA PRO A 82 -3.95 17.78 -31.09
C PRO A 82 -2.69 17.03 -30.58
N PRO A 83 -2.10 16.15 -31.41
CA PRO A 83 -1.24 15.03 -30.95
C PRO A 83 0.24 15.31 -30.69
N ASP A 84 0.71 16.54 -30.54
CA ASP A 84 2.15 16.85 -30.63
C ASP A 84 2.90 17.12 -29.30
N ASP A 85 2.27 16.87 -28.14
CA ASP A 85 2.89 17.19 -26.83
C ASP A 85 3.00 15.98 -25.89
N TYR A 86 3.37 14.80 -26.43
CA TYR A 86 3.54 13.58 -25.64
C TYR A 86 5.00 13.30 -25.26
N GLY A 87 5.47 14.02 -24.24
CA GLY A 87 6.75 13.77 -23.58
C GLY A 87 6.56 13.42 -22.11
N ALA A 88 6.90 12.16 -21.76
CA ALA A 88 7.21 11.64 -20.43
C ALA A 88 6.07 11.03 -19.57
N ASN A 89 5.78 9.77 -19.93
CA ASN A 89 5.53 8.62 -19.04
C ASN A 89 4.18 8.50 -18.32
N VAL A 90 3.11 8.78 -19.05
CA VAL A 90 1.98 7.83 -19.11
C VAL A 90 2.13 7.12 -20.47
N GLY A 91 1.53 5.97 -20.73
CA GLY A 91 1.39 5.46 -22.10
C GLY A 91 0.12 6.04 -22.68
N ASN A 92 0.05 7.33 -22.99
CA ASN A 92 -1.21 8.02 -23.28
C ASN A 92 -1.13 8.90 -24.53
N THR A 93 -1.07 8.33 -25.73
CA THR A 93 -1.64 8.99 -26.92
C THR A 93 -1.69 8.00 -28.08
N GLY A 94 -2.89 7.67 -28.54
CA GLY A 94 -3.29 7.72 -29.96
C GLY A 94 -2.42 7.10 -31.08
N ASP A 95 -1.36 6.35 -30.78
CA ASP A 95 -0.56 5.65 -31.77
C ASP A 95 -0.96 4.17 -31.78
N ALA A 96 -1.35 3.67 -32.95
CA ALA A 96 -1.70 2.26 -33.16
C ALA A 96 -0.45 1.37 -33.38
N SER A 97 0.74 1.89 -33.11
CA SER A 97 2.03 1.21 -33.20
C SER A 97 2.58 0.76 -31.83
N ASN A 98 2.01 1.24 -30.74
CA ASN A 98 2.23 0.76 -29.39
C ASN A 98 0.85 0.66 -28.70
N PRO A 99 0.26 -0.55 -28.62
CA PRO A 99 -1.08 -0.69 -28.10
C PRO A 99 -1.14 -0.15 -26.67
N PRO A 100 -2.27 0.41 -26.22
CA PRO A 100 -2.62 0.39 -24.81
C PRO A 100 -2.74 -1.09 -24.42
N VAL A 101 -1.63 -1.76 -24.13
CA VAL A 101 -1.65 -3.22 -23.96
C VAL A 101 -2.48 -3.56 -22.74
N ASN A 102 -3.35 -4.59 -22.81
CA ASN A 102 -2.87 -5.97 -22.86
C ASN A 102 -3.51 -6.85 -23.95
N ALA A 103 -2.90 -6.90 -25.14
CA ALA A 103 -2.96 -8.09 -26.00
C ALA A 103 -1.84 -9.11 -25.66
N ASP A 104 -0.93 -8.75 -24.74
CA ASP A 104 0.33 -9.46 -24.42
C ASP A 104 0.34 -10.18 -23.06
N GLY A 105 -0.66 -9.93 -22.19
CA GLY A 105 -0.74 -10.52 -20.85
C GLY A 105 0.09 -9.82 -19.76
N SER A 106 0.50 -8.56 -19.96
CA SER A 106 1.31 -7.80 -19.01
C SER A 106 0.52 -7.24 -17.82
N TRP A 107 1.17 -7.10 -16.65
CA TRP A 107 0.55 -6.53 -15.44
C TRP A 107 0.51 -5.00 -15.49
N CYS A 108 -0.58 -4.38 -15.04
CA CYS A 108 -0.67 -2.94 -14.84
C CYS A 108 -0.65 -2.55 -13.35
N TYR A 109 -0.27 -1.30 -13.08
CA TYR A 109 -0.33 -0.73 -11.73
C TYR A 109 -1.75 -0.30 -11.40
N ILE A 110 -2.15 -0.43 -10.13
CA ILE A 110 -3.54 -0.15 -9.73
C ILE A 110 -3.93 1.31 -9.91
N ASN A 111 -2.99 2.24 -9.79
CA ASN A 111 -3.22 3.68 -9.99
C ASN A 111 -3.68 4.01 -11.41
N THR A 112 -3.38 3.17 -12.41
CA THR A 112 -3.94 3.32 -13.76
C THR A 112 -5.45 3.08 -13.83
N LEU A 113 -6.03 2.48 -12.79
CA LEU A 113 -7.47 2.30 -12.62
C LEU A 113 -8.13 3.45 -11.86
N ALA A 114 -7.38 4.47 -11.42
CA ALA A 114 -7.91 5.55 -10.59
C ALA A 114 -9.12 6.20 -11.26
N ASP A 115 -9.03 6.54 -12.55
CA ASP A 115 -10.16 7.15 -13.25
C ASP A 115 -11.41 6.26 -13.25
N ALA A 116 -11.25 4.94 -13.34
CA ALA A 116 -12.39 4.00 -13.34
C ALA A 116 -13.03 3.82 -11.95
N LEU A 117 -12.25 3.96 -10.87
CA LEU A 117 -12.69 3.60 -9.52
C LEU A 117 -12.91 4.80 -8.59
N THR A 118 -12.20 5.90 -8.80
CA THR A 118 -12.26 7.11 -7.96
C THR A 118 -12.81 8.33 -8.69
N SER A 119 -12.93 8.29 -10.02
CA SER A 119 -13.50 9.40 -10.80
C SER A 119 -14.94 9.12 -11.26
N GLY A 120 -15.69 10.19 -11.53
CA GLY A 120 -17.09 10.13 -11.95
C GLY A 120 -18.10 10.62 -10.91
N SER A 121 -19.37 10.68 -11.29
CA SER A 121 -20.44 11.20 -10.42
C SER A 121 -20.75 10.30 -9.22
N ARG A 122 -20.27 9.05 -9.22
CA ARG A 122 -20.42 8.06 -8.15
C ARG A 122 -19.09 7.32 -7.96
N PRO A 123 -18.13 7.88 -7.20
CA PRO A 123 -16.86 7.22 -6.95
C PRO A 123 -17.08 5.93 -6.17
N LEU A 124 -16.43 4.84 -6.60
CA LEU A 124 -16.50 3.52 -5.96
C LEU A 124 -15.47 3.39 -4.82
N LEU A 125 -14.41 4.19 -4.89
CA LEU A 125 -13.40 4.38 -3.86
C LEU A 125 -13.17 5.87 -3.63
N GLN A 126 -12.90 6.24 -2.38
CA GLN A 126 -12.54 7.62 -2.02
C GLN A 126 -11.12 7.96 -2.50
N GLU A 127 -10.20 7.01 -2.36
CA GLU A 127 -8.83 7.12 -2.83
C GLU A 127 -8.30 5.74 -3.23
N MET A 128 -7.27 5.73 -4.08
CA MET A 128 -6.59 4.51 -4.43
C MET A 128 -5.68 4.08 -3.28
N PRO A 129 -5.65 2.79 -2.91
CA PRO A 129 -4.77 2.33 -1.85
C PRO A 129 -3.29 2.44 -2.26
N VAL A 130 -2.48 2.72 -1.26
CA VAL A 130 -1.05 2.98 -1.39
C VAL A 130 -0.31 2.06 -0.42
N ASP A 131 0.72 1.39 -0.90
CA ASP A 131 1.50 0.50 -0.03
C ASP A 131 2.16 1.31 1.10
N PRO A 132 2.11 0.84 2.37
CA PRO A 132 2.69 1.57 3.50
C PRO A 132 4.22 1.77 3.42
N MET A 133 4.92 0.97 2.62
CA MET A 133 6.36 1.09 2.37
C MET A 133 6.68 1.79 1.04
N ASN A 134 5.82 1.62 0.02
CA ASN A 134 5.97 2.26 -1.29
C ASN A 134 4.82 3.23 -1.57
N LYS A 135 5.03 4.50 -1.19
CA LYS A 135 3.98 5.54 -1.25
C LYS A 135 3.62 6.00 -2.65
N ASP A 136 4.48 5.76 -3.61
CA ASP A 136 4.30 6.29 -4.96
C ASP A 136 3.64 5.26 -5.89
N ASN A 137 3.46 4.00 -5.45
CA ASN A 137 2.98 2.86 -6.27
C ASN A 137 3.71 2.73 -7.63
N VAL A 138 4.86 3.41 -7.80
CA VAL A 138 5.74 3.31 -8.96
C VAL A 138 6.77 2.22 -8.69
N PRO A 139 7.24 1.51 -9.73
CA PRO A 139 8.39 0.63 -9.61
C PRO A 139 9.59 1.46 -9.16
N LEU A 140 10.33 0.96 -8.18
CA LEU A 140 11.62 1.57 -7.82
C LEU A 140 12.54 1.35 -9.01
N ALA A 141 13.07 2.43 -9.59
CA ALA A 141 13.90 2.37 -10.80
C ALA A 141 14.95 1.25 -10.72
N SER A 142 15.13 0.54 -11.84
CA SER A 142 15.80 -0.76 -11.97
C SER A 142 16.98 -0.96 -11.02
N GLY A 143 16.82 -1.89 -10.07
CA GLY A 143 17.86 -2.31 -9.13
C GLY A 143 17.38 -2.47 -7.70
N GLY A 144 16.24 -1.85 -7.34
CA GLY A 144 15.50 -2.18 -6.13
C GLY A 144 14.51 -3.31 -6.42
N SER A 145 14.44 -4.34 -5.58
CA SER A 145 13.39 -5.34 -5.70
C SER A 145 12.02 -4.66 -5.57
N ASP A 146 11.18 -4.74 -6.60
CA ASP A 146 9.78 -4.29 -6.68
C ASP A 146 8.89 -5.02 -5.66
N THR A 147 9.21 -4.88 -4.38
CA THR A 147 8.85 -5.90 -3.40
C THR A 147 7.42 -5.71 -2.92
N TYR A 148 6.90 -4.47 -2.83
CA TYR A 148 5.58 -4.19 -2.27
C TYR A 148 4.80 -3.19 -3.13
N ILE A 149 4.06 -3.69 -4.13
CA ILE A 149 3.20 -2.91 -5.02
C ILE A 149 1.90 -3.66 -5.32
N TYR A 150 0.82 -2.91 -5.57
CA TYR A 150 -0.45 -3.46 -6.06
C TYR A 150 -0.46 -3.51 -7.59
N ARG A 151 -0.70 -4.69 -8.16
CA ARG A 151 -0.79 -4.92 -9.60
C ARG A 151 -2.13 -5.52 -9.98
N TYR A 152 -2.61 -5.19 -11.16
CA TYR A 152 -3.88 -5.64 -11.68
C TYR A 152 -3.73 -6.04 -13.14
N ILE A 153 -4.52 -7.01 -13.58
CA ILE A 153 -4.67 -7.37 -14.99
C ILE A 153 -6.09 -7.88 -15.20
N SER A 154 -6.71 -7.52 -16.31
CA SER A 154 -7.93 -8.15 -16.79
C SER A 154 -7.66 -8.92 -18.08
N ASN A 155 -8.55 -9.84 -18.44
CA ASN A 155 -8.57 -10.33 -19.81
C ASN A 155 -9.01 -9.23 -20.80
N ALA A 156 -8.82 -9.48 -22.09
CA ALA A 156 -9.14 -8.53 -23.16
C ALA A 156 -10.63 -8.12 -23.18
N GLU A 157 -11.52 -8.99 -22.70
CA GLU A 157 -12.96 -8.76 -22.66
C GLU A 157 -13.45 -8.13 -21.34
N GLY A 158 -12.54 -7.93 -20.37
CA GLY A 158 -12.88 -7.45 -19.03
C GLY A 158 -13.83 -8.38 -18.25
N GLN A 159 -13.92 -9.66 -18.59
CA GLN A 159 -14.75 -10.63 -17.87
C GLN A 159 -14.06 -11.24 -16.66
N THR A 160 -12.72 -11.29 -16.67
CA THR A 160 -11.95 -11.84 -15.55
C THR A 160 -10.84 -10.87 -15.18
N TYR A 161 -10.40 -10.93 -13.92
CA TYR A 161 -9.25 -10.15 -13.46
C TYR A 161 -8.39 -10.91 -12.47
N VAL A 162 -7.14 -10.47 -12.35
CA VAL A 162 -6.22 -10.86 -11.30
C VAL A 162 -5.68 -9.60 -10.63
N LEU A 163 -5.82 -9.54 -9.31
CA LEU A 163 -5.19 -8.54 -8.45
C LEU A 163 -4.04 -9.21 -7.72
N ALA A 164 -2.85 -8.62 -7.74
CA ALA A 164 -1.66 -9.13 -7.09
C ALA A 164 -1.06 -8.09 -6.14
N TYR A 165 -0.56 -8.56 -5.02
CA TYR A 165 0.08 -7.74 -3.98
C TYR A 165 1.06 -8.59 -3.19
N THR A 166 2.10 -7.99 -2.62
CA THR A 166 3.10 -8.74 -1.87
C THR A 166 2.99 -8.46 -0.38
N LEU A 167 3.05 -9.50 0.43
CA LEU A 167 3.14 -9.43 1.88
C LEU A 167 4.59 -9.59 2.33
N GLU A 168 4.96 -8.95 3.43
CA GLU A 168 6.29 -9.04 4.02
C GLU A 168 6.57 -10.42 4.62
N GLU A 169 5.59 -11.03 5.31
CA GLU A 169 5.72 -12.40 5.83
C GLU A 169 5.18 -13.47 4.87
N GLY A 170 4.52 -13.08 3.77
CA GLY A 170 3.75 -14.00 2.92
C GLY A 170 4.14 -14.02 1.44
N GLY A 171 5.05 -13.16 0.99
CA GLY A 171 5.43 -13.06 -0.43
C GLY A 171 4.25 -12.66 -1.32
N LEU A 172 4.33 -13.01 -2.60
CA LEU A 172 3.33 -12.61 -3.60
C LEU A 172 1.99 -13.32 -3.36
N GLN A 173 0.93 -12.53 -3.24
CA GLN A 173 -0.45 -12.95 -3.13
C GLN A 173 -1.21 -12.57 -4.39
N THR A 174 -2.21 -13.37 -4.76
CA THR A 174 -3.09 -13.08 -5.89
C THR A 174 -4.55 -13.35 -5.55
N ILE A 175 -5.44 -12.50 -6.04
CA ILE A 175 -6.89 -12.61 -5.95
C ILE A 175 -7.42 -12.64 -7.37
N ARG A 176 -8.26 -13.63 -7.69
CA ARG A 176 -8.87 -13.79 -9.02
C ARG A 176 -10.35 -13.49 -8.95
N GLY A 177 -10.85 -12.74 -9.93
CA GLY A 177 -12.28 -12.55 -10.18
C GLY A 177 -12.68 -13.21 -11.49
N PHE A 178 -13.89 -13.78 -11.48
CA PHE A 178 -14.54 -14.44 -12.61
C PHE A 178 -15.92 -13.83 -12.84
#